data_AF-T1C0M5-F1
#
_entry.id   AF-T1C0M5-F1
#
_cell.length_a   1.000
_cell.length_b   1.000
_cell.length_c   1.000
_cell.angle_alpha   90.00
_cell.angle_beta   90.00
_cell.angle_gamma   90.00
#
_symmetry.space_group_name_H-M   'P 1'
#
loop_
_entity.id
_entity.type
_entity.pdbx_description
1 polymer ?
#
loop_
_entity_poly.entity_id
_entity_poly.type
_entity_poly.pdbx_seq_one_letter_code
_entity_poly.pdbx_strand_id
1 'polypeptide(L)' 'QIEVYCSIVQRKVLTPNHFQSLAEVRDRWLRFQDHYCAAVRPFQWKFSREDLKTLLAKIHAHEKIFRKVA' A
#
# COMPACT_ATOMS: atom_id res chain seq x y z
N GLN A 1 -4.27 -9.38 8.09
CA GLN A 1 -4.78 -8.56 6.95
C GLN A 1 -5.23 -7.16 7.40
N ILE A 2 -6.09 -7.04 8.42
CA ILE A 2 -6.49 -5.75 9.00
C ILE A 2 -5.29 -4.96 9.58
N GLU A 3 -4.30 -5.66 10.12
CA GLU A 3 -3.13 -5.07 10.77
C GLU A 3 -2.24 -4.25 9.83
N VAL A 4 -2.15 -4.62 8.55
CA VAL A 4 -1.38 -3.86 7.55
C VAL A 4 -2.08 -2.54 7.25
N TYR A 5 -3.40 -2.57 7.10
CA TYR A 5 -4.20 -1.36 6.92
C TYR A 5 -4.10 -0.46 8.16
N CYS A 6 -4.28 -1.01 9.37
CA CYS A 6 -4.12 -0.27 10.62
C CYS A 6 -2.72 0.32 10.78
N SER A 7 -1.67 -0.41 10.38
CA SER A 7 -0.28 0.08 10.40
C SER A 7 -0.07 1.26 9.44
N ILE A 8 -0.68 1.22 8.24
CA ILE A 8 -0.61 2.32 7.28
C ILE A 8 -1.35 3.55 7.83
N VAL A 9 -2.56 3.37 8.37
CA VAL A 9 -3.33 4.44 9.00
C VAL A 9 -2.55 5.04 10.16
N GLN A 10 -1.94 4.21 11.01
CA GLN A 10 -1.17 4.69 12.15
C GLN A 10 0.03 5.53 11.73
N ARG A 11 0.75 5.14 10.69
CA ARG A 11 1.94 5.85 10.21
C ARG A 11 1.62 7.07 9.34
N LYS A 12 0.57 7.02 8.52
CA LYS A 12 0.26 8.07 7.53
C LYS A 12 -0.82 9.04 7.96
N VAL A 13 -1.71 8.63 8.85
CA VAL A 13 -2.86 9.43 9.28
C VAL A 13 -2.67 9.90 10.72
N LEU A 14 -2.30 8.99 11.62
CA LEU A 14 -2.25 9.26 13.06
C LEU A 14 -0.87 9.72 13.58
N THR A 15 0.16 9.74 12.72
CA THR A 15 1.52 10.15 13.12
C THR A 15 1.95 11.39 12.32
N PRO A 16 2.37 12.48 13.00
CA PRO A 16 2.29 12.71 14.45
C PRO A 16 0.84 12.97 14.91
N ASN A 17 0.52 12.56 16.15
CA ASN A 17 -0.85 12.56 16.69
C ASN A 17 -1.29 13.93 17.23
N HIS A 18 -1.10 14.99 16.44
CA HIS A 18 -1.48 16.36 16.81
C HIS A 18 -2.93 16.63 16.40
N PHE A 19 -3.88 16.10 17.17
CA PHE A 19 -5.30 16.34 16.91
C PHE A 19 -5.94 17.13 18.04
N GLN A 20 -6.78 18.10 17.70
CA GLN A 20 -7.44 18.96 18.68
C GLN A 20 -8.75 18.34 19.20
N SER A 21 -9.30 17.34 18.50
CA SER A 21 -10.56 16.70 18.86
C SER A 21 -10.75 15.36 18.13
N LEU A 22 -11.55 14.47 18.70
CA LEU A 22 -11.94 13.20 18.07
C LEU A 22 -12.70 13.40 16.74
N ALA A 23 -13.43 14.51 16.62
CA ALA A 23 -14.10 14.89 15.38
C ALA A 23 -13.10 15.13 14.23
N GLU A 24 -11.93 15.71 14.53
CA GLU A 24 -10.87 15.99 13.56
C GLU A 24 -10.16 14.69 13.12
N VAL A 25 -9.92 13.77 14.07
CA VAL A 25 -9.41 12.43 13.77
C VAL A 25 -10.35 11.70 12.80
N ARG A 26 -11.65 11.74 13.07
CA ARG A 26 -12.68 11.09 12.24
C ARG A 26 -12.72 11.69 10.83
N ASP A 27 -12.71 13.01 10.70
CA ASP A 27 -12.71 13.67 9.38
C ASP A 27 -11.48 13.28 8.56
N ARG A 28 -10.29 13.32 9.18
CA ARG A 28 -9.03 12.96 8.51
C ARG A 28 -9.00 11.49 8.10
N TRP A 29 -9.51 10.58 8.93
CA TRP A 29 -9.62 9.16 8.57
C TRP A 29 -10.58 8.96 7.40
N LEU A 30 -11.76 9.56 7.41
CA LEU A 30 -12.72 9.42 6.30
C LEU A 30 -12.14 9.93 4.98
N ARG A 31 -11.45 11.08 5.00
CA ARG A 31 -10.75 11.61 3.82
C ARG A 31 -9.62 10.72 3.34
N PHE A 32 -8.86 10.13 4.27
CA PHE A 32 -7.82 9.16 3.92
C PHE A 32 -8.42 7.91 3.28
N GLN A 33 -9.53 7.40 3.83
CA GLN A 33 -10.22 6.23 3.29
C GLN A 33 -10.75 6.53 1.88
N ASP A 34 -11.40 7.68 1.67
CA ASP A 34 -11.90 8.10 0.36
C ASP A 34 -10.76 8.18 -0.67
N HIS A 35 -9.67 8.86 -0.33
CA HIS A 35 -8.50 8.98 -1.20
C HIS A 35 -7.81 7.64 -1.46
N TYR A 36 -7.64 6.81 -0.42
CA TYR A 36 -6.98 5.51 -0.53
C TYR A 36 -7.84 4.49 -1.29
N CYS A 37 -9.16 4.56 -1.19
CA CYS A 37 -10.06 3.72 -1.96
C CYS A 37 -10.23 4.22 -3.41
N ALA A 38 -10.23 5.54 -3.64
CA ALA A 38 -10.33 6.12 -4.98
C ALA A 38 -9.07 5.88 -5.83
N ALA A 39 -7.89 5.86 -5.21
CA ALA A 39 -6.62 5.67 -5.91
C ALA A 39 -6.30 4.21 -6.26
N VAL A 40 -7.06 3.24 -5.74
CA VAL A 40 -6.61 1.85 -5.70
C VAL A 40 -7.51 0.99 -6.56
N ARG A 41 -6.96 0.51 -7.69
CA ARG A 41 -7.42 -0.75 -8.30
C ARG A 41 -7.60 -1.75 -7.15
N PRO A 42 -8.75 -2.43 -7.03
CA PRO A 42 -9.04 -3.27 -5.88
C PRO A 42 -7.82 -4.11 -5.55
N PHE A 43 -7.26 -3.88 -4.36
CA PHE A 43 -6.06 -4.58 -3.93
C PHE A 43 -6.41 -6.07 -3.93
N GLN A 44 -5.87 -6.79 -4.92
CA GLN A 44 -6.13 -8.22 -5.06
C GLN A 44 -5.41 -8.93 -3.92
N TRP A 45 -6.16 -9.18 -2.85
CA TRP A 45 -5.69 -9.91 -1.67
C TRP A 45 -5.21 -11.33 -1.99
N LYS A 46 -5.64 -11.87 -3.14
CA LYS A 46 -5.25 -13.17 -3.63
C LYS A 46 -4.01 -13.05 -4.49
N PHE A 47 -2.84 -13.23 -3.88
CA PHE A 47 -1.61 -13.42 -4.63
C PHE A 47 -1.65 -14.83 -5.24
N SER A 48 -2.03 -14.90 -6.50
CA SER A 48 -2.21 -16.15 -7.19
C SER A 48 -0.86 -16.72 -7.63
N ARG A 49 -0.84 -18.02 -7.95
CA ARG A 49 0.36 -18.66 -8.52
C ARG A 49 0.80 -18.00 -9.82
N GLU A 50 -0.14 -17.39 -10.54
CA GLU A 50 0.12 -16.60 -11.74
C GLU A 50 0.83 -15.30 -11.42
N ASP A 51 0.41 -14.57 -10.38
CA ASP A 51 1.10 -13.36 -9.89
C ASP A 51 2.54 -13.66 -9.48
N LEU A 52 2.79 -14.81 -8.83
CA LEU A 52 4.14 -15.27 -8.50
C LEU A 52 4.99 -15.48 -9.76
N LYS A 53 4.45 -16.18 -10.77
CA LYS A 53 5.17 -16.42 -12.03
C LYS A 53 5.50 -15.09 -12.74
N THR A 54 4.55 -14.16 -12.78
CA THR A 54 4.77 -12.84 -13.36
C THR A 54 5.83 -12.06 -12.59
N LEU A 55 5.83 -12.12 -11.26
CA LEU A 55 6.84 -11.45 -10.43
C LEU A 55 8.24 -12.02 -10.67
N LEU A 56 8.39 -13.34 -10.67
CA LEU A 56 9.68 -14.01 -10.94
C LEU A 56 10.21 -13.68 -12.34
N ALA A 57 9.33 -13.63 -13.35
CA ALA A 57 9.72 -13.22 -14.70
C ALA A 57 10.25 -11.78 -14.75
N LYS A 58 9.62 -10.85 -14.02
CA LYS A 58 10.08 -9.45 -13.93
C LYS A 58 11.44 -9.34 -13.24
N ILE A 59 11.67 -10.12 -12.18
CA ILE A 59 12.95 -10.12 -11.45
C ILE A 59 14.06 -10.66 -12.37
N HIS A 60 13.85 -11.79 -13.04
CA HIS A 60 14.84 -12.35 -13.97
C HIS A 60 15.14 -11.43 -15.16
N ALA A 61 14.13 -10.73 -15.68
CA ALA A 61 14.33 -9.73 -16.72
C ALA A 61 15.20 -8.58 -16.22
N HIS A 62 14.96 -8.11 -15.00
CA HIS A 62 15.75 -7.04 -14.38
C HIS A 62 17.19 -7.47 -14.10
N GLU A 63 17.41 -8.71 -13.61
CA GLU A 63 18.75 -9.27 -13.40
C GLU A 63 19.54 -9.37 -14.71
N LYS A 64 18.88 -9.80 -15.81
CA LYS A 64 19.51 -9.84 -17.14
C LYS A 64 19.87 -8.46 -17.68
N ILE A 65 19.06 -7.44 -17.38
CA ILE A 65 19.37 -6.05 -17.75
C ILE A 65 20.58 -5.58 -16.93
N PHE A 66 20.57 -5.80 -15.62
CA PHE A 66 21.65 -5.39 -14.73
C PHE A 66 22.98 -6.07 -15.11
N ARG A 67 22.96 -7.35 -15.47
CA ARG A 67 24.15 -8.13 -15.88
C ARG A 67 24.65 -7.82 -17.30
N LYS A 68 23.87 -7.12 -18.13
CA LYS A 68 24.29 -6.62 -19.46
C LYS A 68 24.91 -5.23 -19.39
N VAL A 69 24.63 -4.48 -18.31
CA VAL A 69 25.08 -3.10 -18.11
C VAL A 69 26.34 -3.06 -17.23
N ALA A 70 26.62 -4.11 -16.46
CA ALA A 70 27.89 -4.39 -15.80
C ALA A 70 28.86 -5.15 -16.72
#